data_AF-A0A1F7QE89-F1
#
_entry.id   AF-A0A1F7QE89-F1
#
_cell.length_a   1.000
_cell.length_b   1.000
_cell.length_c   1.000
_cell.angle_alpha   90.00
_cell.angle_beta   90.00
_cell.angle_gamma   90.00
#
_symmetry.space_group_name_H-M   'P 1'
#
loop_
_entity.id
_entity.type
_entity.pdbx_description
1 polymer ?
#
loop_
_entity_poly.entity_id
_entity_poly.type
_entity_poly.pdbx_seq_one_letter_code
_entity_poly.pdbx_strand_id
1 'polypeptide(L)'
;MRRHLLGVAALTVAVVLAIAALGELITRVSGEGGERPAAAVVAGVATPEAGEAIFWGKGKCSTCHAVGGRGGAVRGPDQGATGPLGQPIGLRAEARARERSRATGRPWTAADYLVESLLDPGAYVVAGYKNEMPNPLRPPIRLAPDEVRAAIVYLQSLGGTPDPAAIALPPGLAAQARAAAAEEWRAYVAGDAKKGERLFFDADGSAGCGRCHRVGARGGDVGPELTHIAGTRDARFIVESILEPSKVIASGYETVLIVTKDERHVTGIVRRESAAAVEVADSQGRIQRVATRDVRRRAPQAISTMPGNFGEILTVEEFHDVLAYVLALR
;
A
#
# COMPACT_ATOMS: atom_id res chain seq x y z
N MET A 1 39.81 -26.37 -36.90
CA MET A 1 38.58 -25.61 -36.54
C MET A 1 37.71 -26.28 -35.47
N ARG A 2 37.27 -27.54 -35.61
CA ARG A 2 36.34 -28.19 -34.66
C ARG A 2 36.81 -28.28 -33.20
N ARG A 3 38.10 -28.50 -32.93
CA ARG A 3 38.64 -28.59 -31.55
C ARG A 3 38.63 -27.24 -30.81
N HIS A 4 38.86 -26.13 -31.51
CA HIS A 4 38.82 -24.80 -30.90
C HIS A 4 37.39 -24.34 -30.59
N LEU A 5 36.42 -24.69 -31.46
CA LEU A 5 35.00 -24.41 -31.23
C LEU A 5 34.46 -25.17 -30.01
N LEU A 6 34.88 -26.42 -29.80
CA LEU A 6 34.50 -27.20 -28.61
C LEU A 6 35.09 -26.61 -27.32
N GLY A 7 36.33 -26.12 -27.37
CA GLY A 7 36.96 -25.45 -26.22
C GLY A 7 36.27 -24.14 -25.83
N VAL A 8 35.89 -23.32 -26.81
CA VAL A 8 35.14 -22.08 -26.57
C VAL A 8 33.74 -22.37 -26.03
N ALA A 9 33.04 -23.35 -26.59
CA ALA A 9 31.71 -23.73 -26.09
C ALA A 9 31.75 -24.24 -24.64
N ALA A 10 32.74 -25.08 -24.29
CA ALA A 10 32.91 -25.58 -22.93
C ALA A 10 33.23 -24.45 -21.94
N LEU A 11 34.07 -23.49 -22.33
CA LEU A 11 34.39 -22.33 -21.50
C LEU A 11 33.16 -21.44 -21.27
N THR A 12 32.38 -21.16 -22.32
CA THR A 12 31.15 -20.36 -22.20
C THR A 12 30.14 -21.02 -21.25
N VAL A 13 29.93 -22.33 -21.38
CA VAL A 13 29.03 -23.06 -20.47
C VAL A 13 29.54 -23.02 -19.03
N ALA A 14 30.84 -23.22 -18.81
CA ALA A 14 31.44 -23.16 -17.48
C ALA A 14 31.28 -21.77 -16.84
N VAL A 15 31.48 -20.69 -17.61
CA VAL A 15 31.31 -19.32 -17.13
C VAL A 15 29.85 -19.02 -16.79
N VAL A 16 28.89 -19.43 -17.64
CA VAL A 16 27.46 -19.25 -17.37
C VAL A 16 27.03 -19.99 -16.11
N LEU A 17 27.48 -21.23 -15.93
CA LEU A 17 27.19 -22.01 -14.72
C LEU A 17 27.82 -21.40 -13.47
N ALA A 18 29.05 -20.87 -13.57
CA ALA A 18 29.70 -20.20 -12.45
C ALA A 18 28.98 -18.91 -12.05
N ILE A 19 28.52 -18.11 -13.03
CA ILE A 19 27.73 -16.89 -12.78
C ILE A 19 26.38 -17.25 -12.16
N ALA A 20 25.70 -18.30 -12.66
CA ALA A 20 24.43 -18.76 -12.10
C ALA A 20 24.59 -19.27 -10.66
N ALA A 21 25.63 -20.06 -10.38
CA ALA A 21 25.92 -20.57 -9.05
C ALA A 21 26.31 -19.44 -8.08
N LEU A 22 27.07 -18.45 -8.55
CA LEU A 22 27.41 -17.27 -7.76
C LEU A 22 26.16 -16.42 -7.50
N GLY A 23 25.28 -16.26 -8.49
CA GLY A 23 23.98 -15.62 -8.33
C GLY A 23 23.14 -16.31 -7.25
N GLU A 24 23.04 -17.64 -7.30
CA GLU A 24 22.29 -18.41 -6.29
C GLU A 24 22.91 -18.33 -4.90
N LEU A 25 24.25 -18.34 -4.80
CA LEU A 25 24.96 -18.15 -3.53
C LEU A 25 24.74 -16.74 -2.96
N ILE A 26 24.81 -15.71 -3.81
CA ILE A 26 24.54 -14.33 -3.42
C ILE A 26 23.08 -14.19 -2.98
N THR A 27 22.11 -14.79 -3.67
CA THR A 27 20.71 -14.80 -3.25
C THR A 27 20.52 -15.49 -1.89
N ARG A 28 21.23 -16.60 -1.63
CA ARG A 28 21.18 -17.30 -0.33
C ARG A 28 21.84 -16.52 0.81
N VAL A 29 22.93 -15.80 0.55
CA VAL A 29 23.67 -15.03 1.56
C VAL A 29 23.08 -13.64 1.78
N SER A 30 22.53 -13.02 0.74
CA SER A 30 22.05 -11.62 0.78
C SER A 30 20.58 -11.52 1.20
N GLY A 31 19.83 -12.62 1.26
CA GLY A 31 18.44 -12.61 1.72
C GLY A 31 17.48 -11.79 0.85
N GLU A 32 17.92 -11.37 -0.33
CA GLU A 32 17.13 -10.61 -1.30
C GLU A 32 16.62 -11.57 -2.39
N GLY A 33 15.33 -11.89 -2.37
CA GLY A 33 14.64 -12.45 -3.54
C GLY A 33 14.08 -13.87 -3.40
N GLY A 34 14.19 -14.53 -2.26
CA GLY A 34 13.37 -15.70 -1.96
C GLY A 34 12.12 -15.27 -1.21
N GLU A 35 10.93 -15.53 -1.75
CA GLU A 35 9.80 -15.84 -0.88
C GLU A 35 10.32 -16.85 0.15
N ARG A 36 10.55 -16.41 1.39
CA ARG A 36 10.74 -17.35 2.49
C ARG A 36 9.53 -18.27 2.37
N PRO A 37 9.72 -19.60 2.26
CA PRO A 37 8.58 -20.51 2.16
C PRO A 37 7.65 -20.10 3.29
N ALA A 38 6.43 -19.69 2.93
CA ALA A 38 5.42 -19.28 3.89
C ALA A 38 5.47 -20.34 4.99
N ALA A 39 5.97 -19.96 6.16
CA ALA A 39 5.89 -20.84 7.31
C ALA A 39 4.40 -21.09 7.43
N ALA A 40 3.98 -22.29 7.04
CA ALA A 40 2.58 -22.66 7.08
C ALA A 40 2.15 -22.30 8.49
N VAL A 41 1.17 -21.40 8.61
CA VAL A 41 0.62 -21.06 9.92
C VAL A 41 0.16 -22.39 10.49
N VAL A 42 0.96 -22.97 11.38
CA VAL A 42 0.62 -24.24 12.01
C VAL A 42 -0.61 -23.92 12.81
N ALA A 43 -1.74 -24.51 12.42
CA ALA A 43 -3.03 -24.24 13.02
C ALA A 43 -2.90 -24.32 14.55
N GLY A 44 -3.14 -23.20 15.24
CA GLY A 44 -3.11 -23.10 16.69
C GLY A 44 -1.86 -22.51 17.35
N VAL A 45 -0.78 -22.18 16.62
CA VAL A 45 0.41 -21.52 17.23
C VAL A 45 0.71 -20.19 16.52
N ALA A 46 0.38 -19.08 17.18
CA ALA A 46 0.76 -17.75 16.75
C ALA A 46 2.21 -17.47 17.17
N THR A 47 3.15 -17.54 16.22
CA THR A 47 4.56 -17.19 16.43
C THR A 47 4.93 -15.89 15.71
N PRO A 48 6.02 -15.21 16.11
CA PRO A 48 6.53 -14.05 15.39
C PRO A 48 6.82 -14.32 13.92
N GLU A 49 7.34 -15.51 13.59
CA GLU A 49 7.69 -15.90 12.21
C GLU A 49 6.44 -16.07 11.34
N ALA A 50 5.38 -16.69 11.88
CA ALA A 50 4.10 -16.79 11.20
C ALA A 50 3.49 -15.40 10.98
N GLY A 51 3.59 -14.52 11.98
CA GLY A 51 3.13 -13.13 11.86
C GLY A 51 3.90 -12.30 10.85
N GLU A 52 5.21 -12.49 10.78
CA GLU A 52 6.07 -11.85 9.77
C GLU A 52 5.64 -12.27 8.36
N ALA A 53 5.40 -13.57 8.13
CA ALA A 53 4.91 -14.07 6.85
C ALA A 53 3.55 -13.47 6.47
N ILE A 54 2.66 -13.23 7.45
CA ILE A 54 1.40 -12.52 7.21
C ILE A 54 1.64 -11.05 6.86
N PHE A 55 2.49 -10.34 7.59
CA PHE A 55 2.77 -8.92 7.36
C PHE A 55 3.27 -8.64 5.94
N TRP A 56 4.21 -9.46 5.46
CA TRP A 56 4.81 -9.32 4.13
C TRP A 56 4.04 -10.03 3.01
N GLY A 57 3.21 -11.00 3.35
CA GLY A 57 2.44 -11.83 2.42
C GLY A 57 0.97 -11.47 2.40
N LYS A 58 0.13 -12.35 2.97
CA LYS A 58 -1.34 -12.27 2.86
C LYS A 58 -1.92 -10.97 3.43
N GLY A 59 -1.37 -10.47 4.54
CA GLY A 59 -1.83 -9.25 5.20
C GLY A 59 -1.54 -7.97 4.40
N LYS A 60 -0.58 -8.01 3.46
CA LYS A 60 -0.17 -6.88 2.61
C LYS A 60 0.17 -5.60 3.41
N CYS A 61 0.50 -5.74 4.69
CA CYS A 61 0.75 -4.61 5.59
C CYS A 61 1.96 -3.78 5.11
N SER A 62 2.95 -4.46 4.53
CA SER A 62 4.17 -3.86 3.97
C SER A 62 3.94 -2.85 2.84
N THR A 63 2.77 -2.89 2.20
CA THR A 63 2.41 -1.92 1.16
C THR A 63 2.22 -0.50 1.72
N CYS A 64 1.86 -0.39 3.00
CA CYS A 64 1.55 0.87 3.67
C CYS A 64 2.43 1.12 4.89
N HIS A 65 2.96 0.08 5.51
CA HIS A 65 3.83 0.12 6.68
C HIS A 65 5.24 -0.37 6.37
N ALA A 66 6.23 0.27 7.01
CA ALA A 66 7.63 -0.14 6.91
C ALA A 66 8.07 -0.87 8.18
N VAL A 67 9.06 -1.74 8.03
CA VAL A 67 9.81 -2.37 9.13
C VAL A 67 11.25 -2.53 8.67
N GLY A 68 12.20 -2.05 9.47
CA GLY A 68 13.64 -2.21 9.17
C GLY A 68 14.06 -1.58 7.84
N GLY A 69 13.45 -0.45 7.47
CA GLY A 69 13.74 0.26 6.22
C GLY A 69 13.13 -0.37 4.95
N ARG A 70 12.35 -1.45 5.08
CA ARG A 70 11.63 -2.09 3.97
C ARG A 70 10.13 -1.82 4.08
N GLY A 71 9.43 -1.79 2.96
CA GLY A 71 7.98 -1.49 2.89
C GLY A 71 7.68 -0.01 2.65
N GLY A 72 6.39 0.36 2.64
CA GLY A 72 5.94 1.75 2.48
C GLY A 72 5.82 2.45 3.83
N ALA A 73 6.26 3.70 3.98
CA ALA A 73 6.07 4.47 5.23
C ALA A 73 5.35 5.81 5.02
N VAL A 74 4.70 5.96 3.86
CA VAL A 74 3.98 7.18 3.47
C VAL A 74 2.53 7.14 3.94
N ARG A 75 1.90 5.97 3.82
CA ARG A 75 0.47 5.75 4.09
C ARG A 75 0.19 5.39 5.54
N GLY A 76 1.06 4.55 6.11
CA GLY A 76 1.03 4.18 7.51
C GLY A 76 2.37 4.42 8.18
N PRO A 77 2.40 4.47 9.52
CA PRO A 77 3.63 4.61 10.27
C PRO A 77 4.58 3.43 10.07
N ASP A 78 5.88 3.73 10.09
CA ASP A 78 6.93 2.73 10.24
C ASP A 78 6.76 2.04 11.61
N GLN A 79 6.72 0.71 11.57
CA GLN A 79 6.52 -0.16 12.72
C GLN A 79 7.85 -0.63 13.33
N GLY A 80 8.98 -0.38 12.66
CA GLY A 80 10.33 -0.60 13.17
C GLY A 80 10.88 0.58 14.00
N ALA A 81 12.12 0.43 14.45
CA ALA A 81 12.78 1.39 15.33
C ALA A 81 13.34 2.62 14.61
N THR A 82 13.48 2.56 13.29
CA THR A 82 14.17 3.57 12.46
C THR A 82 13.25 4.66 11.93
N GLY A 83 11.95 4.55 12.18
CA GLY A 83 10.95 5.46 11.64
C GLY A 83 10.83 6.80 12.37
N PRO A 84 10.02 7.73 11.83
CA PRO A 84 9.79 9.07 12.42
C PRO A 84 9.21 9.04 13.85
N LEU A 85 8.58 7.93 14.23
CA LEU A 85 8.02 7.74 15.57
C LEU A 85 9.08 7.35 16.63
N GLY A 86 10.33 7.14 16.23
CA GLY A 86 11.49 6.96 17.11
C GLY A 86 11.53 5.66 17.94
N GLN A 87 10.49 4.82 17.84
CA GLN A 87 10.38 3.55 18.57
C GLN A 87 9.60 2.53 17.73
N PRO A 88 9.93 1.23 17.84
CA PRO A 88 9.19 0.18 17.15
C PRO A 88 7.82 -0.05 17.81
N ILE A 89 6.90 -0.63 17.05
CA ILE A 89 5.49 -0.76 17.45
C ILE A 89 5.28 -1.59 18.72
N GLY A 90 6.11 -2.59 18.98
CA GLY A 90 6.01 -3.40 20.21
C GLY A 90 6.15 -2.55 21.47
N LEU A 91 7.11 -1.60 21.47
CA LEU A 91 7.28 -0.64 22.57
C LEU A 91 6.23 0.48 22.54
N ARG A 92 5.90 1.00 21.35
CA ARG A 92 4.90 2.06 21.21
C ARG A 92 3.52 1.61 21.68
N ALA A 93 3.15 0.34 21.45
CA ALA A 93 1.85 -0.20 21.83
C ALA A 93 1.59 -0.08 23.33
N GLU A 94 2.61 -0.22 24.19
CA GLU A 94 2.46 -0.01 25.63
C GLU A 94 2.14 1.44 25.98
N ALA A 95 2.85 2.40 25.35
CA ALA A 95 2.60 3.81 25.55
C ALA A 95 1.19 4.20 25.08
N ARG A 96 0.77 3.69 23.91
CA ARG A 96 -0.56 3.91 23.36
C ARG A 96 -1.66 3.26 24.20
N ALA A 97 -1.44 2.08 24.75
CA ALA A 97 -2.37 1.45 25.68
C ALA A 97 -2.56 2.28 26.95
N ARG A 98 -1.49 2.88 27.50
CA ARG A 98 -1.60 3.82 28.65
C ARG A 98 -2.41 5.07 28.28
N GLU A 99 -2.18 5.65 27.10
CA GLU A 99 -2.98 6.79 26.60
C GLU A 99 -4.46 6.41 26.45
N ARG A 100 -4.73 5.25 25.84
CA ARG A 100 -6.09 4.73 25.64
C ARG A 100 -6.80 4.44 26.96
N SER A 101 -6.06 3.96 27.96
CA SER A 101 -6.58 3.73 29.31
C SER A 101 -7.04 5.02 29.97
N ARG A 102 -6.24 6.08 29.88
CA ARG A 102 -6.59 7.41 30.41
C ARG A 102 -7.80 8.00 29.68
N ALA A 103 -7.83 7.88 28.35
CA ALA A 103 -8.91 8.44 27.54
C ALA A 103 -10.26 7.73 27.75
N THR A 104 -10.25 6.42 28.02
CA THR A 104 -11.48 5.61 28.14
C THR A 104 -11.89 5.31 29.58
N GLY A 105 -11.00 5.55 30.57
CA GLY A 105 -11.21 5.18 31.97
C GLY A 105 -11.19 3.66 32.22
N ARG A 106 -10.84 2.84 31.23
CA ARG A 106 -10.73 1.37 31.32
C ARG A 106 -9.26 0.95 31.21
N PRO A 107 -8.83 -0.16 31.82
CA PRO A 107 -7.47 -0.65 31.61
C PRO A 107 -7.32 -1.21 30.19
N TRP A 108 -6.23 -0.82 29.52
CA TRP A 108 -5.80 -1.36 28.22
C TRP A 108 -4.38 -1.90 28.32
N THR A 109 -4.16 -3.05 27.70
CA THR A 109 -2.84 -3.64 27.47
C THR A 109 -2.31 -3.28 26.07
N ALA A 110 -1.01 -3.53 25.85
CA ALA A 110 -0.43 -3.40 24.50
C ALA A 110 -1.12 -4.33 23.50
N ALA A 111 -1.53 -5.53 23.92
CA ALA A 111 -2.29 -6.46 23.10
C ALA A 111 -3.65 -5.89 22.72
N ASP A 112 -4.40 -5.31 23.67
CA ASP A 112 -5.71 -4.68 23.39
C ASP A 112 -5.57 -3.55 22.36
N TYR A 113 -4.54 -2.71 22.50
CA TYR A 113 -4.26 -1.64 21.54
C TYR A 113 -3.99 -2.17 20.13
N LEU A 114 -3.18 -3.24 20.00
CA LEU A 114 -2.90 -3.84 18.70
C LEU A 114 -4.13 -4.52 18.10
N VAL A 115 -4.94 -5.19 18.91
CA VAL A 115 -6.22 -5.78 18.48
C VAL A 115 -7.15 -4.69 17.95
N GLU A 116 -7.35 -3.59 18.68
CA GLU A 116 -8.16 -2.46 18.20
C GLU A 116 -7.58 -1.84 16.93
N SER A 117 -6.26 -1.59 16.90
CA SER A 117 -5.60 -0.97 15.73
C SER A 117 -5.73 -1.80 14.45
N LEU A 118 -5.74 -3.13 14.55
CA LEU A 118 -5.94 -4.00 13.37
C LEU A 118 -7.42 -4.16 13.01
N LEU A 119 -8.29 -4.35 13.99
CA LEU A 119 -9.69 -4.73 13.75
C LEU A 119 -10.62 -3.52 13.55
N ASP A 120 -10.24 -2.36 14.08
CA ASP A 120 -10.90 -1.07 13.91
C ASP A 120 -9.85 0.03 13.72
N PRO A 121 -9.14 0.06 12.58
CA PRO A 121 -8.05 1.01 12.34
C PRO A 121 -8.48 2.49 12.38
N GLY A 122 -9.79 2.77 12.26
CA GLY A 122 -10.34 4.11 12.39
C GLY A 122 -10.54 4.57 13.84
N ALA A 123 -10.60 3.65 14.80
CA ALA A 123 -10.77 3.97 16.23
C ALA A 123 -9.60 4.77 16.80
N TYR A 124 -8.40 4.58 16.23
CA TYR A 124 -7.21 5.31 16.62
C TYR A 124 -6.27 5.52 15.42
N VAL A 125 -6.25 6.76 14.91
CA VAL A 125 -5.33 7.16 13.84
C VAL A 125 -4.15 7.90 14.44
N VAL A 126 -2.93 7.44 14.15
CA VAL A 126 -1.70 8.07 14.62
C VAL A 126 -1.60 9.49 14.05
N ALA A 127 -1.28 10.46 14.90
CA ALA A 127 -1.11 11.85 14.48
C ALA A 127 -0.14 11.97 13.29
N GLY A 128 -0.56 12.72 12.27
CA GLY A 128 0.19 12.87 11.01
C GLY A 128 -0.19 11.86 9.92
N TYR A 129 -1.01 10.84 10.22
CA TYR A 129 -1.51 9.87 9.23
C TYR A 129 -3.00 10.03 8.97
N LYS A 130 -3.45 9.56 7.80
CA LYS A 130 -4.86 9.56 7.40
C LYS A 130 -5.56 8.28 7.85
N ASN A 131 -6.89 8.34 7.99
CA ASN A 131 -7.73 7.17 8.22
C ASN A 131 -7.89 6.37 6.92
N GLU A 132 -6.83 5.67 6.51
CA GLU A 132 -6.80 4.95 5.22
C GLU A 132 -6.39 3.48 5.35
N MET A 133 -6.13 2.97 6.56
CA MET A 133 -5.78 1.57 6.76
C MET A 133 -7.03 0.67 6.59
N PRO A 134 -7.00 -0.35 5.72
CA PRO A 134 -8.12 -1.25 5.53
C PRO A 134 -8.28 -2.19 6.73
N ASN A 135 -9.51 -2.64 6.97
CA ASN A 135 -9.76 -3.73 7.92
C ASN A 135 -9.28 -5.06 7.29
N PRO A 136 -8.29 -5.75 7.89
CA PRO A 136 -7.67 -6.93 7.30
C PRO A 136 -8.58 -8.17 7.27
N LEU A 137 -9.71 -8.17 7.99
CA LEU A 137 -10.71 -9.25 7.91
C LEU A 137 -11.59 -9.16 6.66
N ARG A 138 -11.62 -7.99 6.03
CA ARG A 138 -12.47 -7.71 4.87
C ARG A 138 -11.75 -8.01 3.56
N PRO A 139 -12.49 -8.19 2.45
CA PRO A 139 -11.89 -8.18 1.12
C PRO A 139 -11.01 -6.93 0.94
N PRO A 140 -9.90 -7.03 0.19
CA PRO A 140 -9.36 -8.23 -0.47
C PRO A 140 -8.47 -9.12 0.44
N ILE A 141 -8.12 -8.67 1.65
CA ILE A 141 -7.10 -9.28 2.51
C ILE A 141 -7.61 -10.58 3.17
N ARG A 142 -8.78 -10.54 3.82
CA ARG A 142 -9.47 -11.69 4.45
C ARG A 142 -8.55 -12.54 5.35
N LEU A 143 -7.93 -11.90 6.35
CA LEU A 143 -7.25 -12.63 7.41
C LEU A 143 -8.24 -13.44 8.25
N ALA A 144 -7.87 -14.66 8.60
CA ALA A 144 -8.53 -15.48 9.59
C ALA A 144 -8.12 -15.02 11.01
N PRO A 145 -8.92 -15.33 12.05
CA PRO A 145 -8.58 -14.95 13.43
C PRO A 145 -7.18 -15.36 13.88
N ASP A 146 -6.72 -16.56 13.51
CA ASP A 146 -5.38 -17.04 13.89
C ASP A 146 -4.26 -16.29 13.14
N GLU A 147 -4.53 -15.83 11.92
CA GLU A 147 -3.59 -14.99 11.15
C GLU A 147 -3.51 -13.58 11.73
N VAL A 148 -4.64 -13.03 12.22
CA VAL A 148 -4.65 -11.75 12.97
C VAL A 148 -3.82 -11.89 14.24
N ARG A 149 -4.02 -12.99 15.00
CA ARG A 149 -3.25 -13.27 16.21
C ARG A 149 -1.75 -13.36 15.89
N ALA A 150 -1.37 -14.11 14.85
CA ALA A 150 0.02 -14.22 14.42
C ALA A 150 0.61 -12.85 14.05
N ALA A 151 -0.11 -12.04 13.26
CA ALA A 151 0.34 -10.69 12.91
C ALA A 151 0.58 -9.82 14.15
N ILE A 152 -0.29 -9.88 15.17
CA ILE A 152 -0.11 -9.14 16.42
C ILE A 152 1.12 -9.64 17.20
N VAL A 153 1.36 -10.95 17.26
CA VAL A 153 2.56 -11.53 17.90
C VAL A 153 3.85 -11.02 17.24
N TYR A 154 3.88 -10.92 15.91
CA TYR A 154 4.99 -10.31 15.20
C TYR A 154 5.15 -8.81 15.52
N LEU A 155 4.05 -8.05 15.55
CA LEU A 155 4.13 -6.62 15.92
C LEU A 155 4.66 -6.44 17.35
N GLN A 156 4.27 -7.31 18.30
CA GLN A 156 4.86 -7.31 19.64
C GLN A 156 6.36 -7.61 19.62
N SER A 157 6.83 -8.53 18.76
CA SER A 157 8.26 -8.87 18.65
C SER A 157 9.12 -7.73 18.09
N LEU A 158 8.50 -6.70 17.49
CA LEU A 158 9.20 -5.49 17.07
C LEU A 158 9.51 -4.62 18.30
N GLY A 159 10.54 -5.02 19.04
CA GLY A 159 11.08 -4.32 20.21
C GLY A 159 10.41 -4.61 21.54
N GLY A 160 9.28 -5.32 21.57
CA GLY A 160 8.63 -5.80 22.79
C GLY A 160 8.81 -7.31 23.01
N THR A 161 8.11 -7.85 24.02
CA THR A 161 8.06 -9.28 24.30
C THR A 161 6.75 -9.85 23.75
N PRO A 162 6.79 -10.81 22.80
CA PRO A 162 5.58 -11.45 22.29
C PRO A 162 4.85 -12.25 23.39
N ASP A 163 3.54 -12.05 23.48
CA ASP A 163 2.68 -12.80 24.39
C ASP A 163 1.39 -13.21 23.66
N PRO A 164 1.40 -14.38 22.99
CA PRO A 164 0.23 -14.89 22.27
C PRO A 164 -0.98 -15.16 23.18
N ALA A 165 -0.75 -15.45 24.47
CA ALA A 165 -1.78 -15.77 25.44
C ALA A 165 -2.53 -14.53 25.91
N ALA A 166 -1.87 -13.37 25.96
CA ALA A 166 -2.50 -12.08 26.28
C ALA A 166 -3.39 -11.51 25.16
N ILE A 167 -3.34 -12.06 23.94
CA ILE A 167 -4.13 -11.54 22.82
C ILE A 167 -5.59 -12.03 22.92
N ALA A 168 -6.48 -11.18 23.41
CA ALA A 168 -7.91 -11.44 23.42
C ALA A 168 -8.56 -10.89 22.14
N LEU A 169 -8.96 -11.77 21.23
CA LEU A 169 -9.75 -11.37 20.06
C LEU A 169 -11.24 -11.24 20.43
N PRO A 170 -11.98 -10.29 19.85
CA PRO A 170 -13.39 -10.09 20.16
C PRO A 170 -14.24 -11.36 19.94
N PRO A 171 -15.25 -11.62 20.79
CA PRO A 171 -16.18 -12.70 20.53
C PRO A 171 -16.91 -12.46 19.21
N GLY A 172 -17.11 -13.53 18.43
CA GLY A 172 -17.76 -13.43 17.13
C GLY A 172 -16.86 -12.98 15.96
N LEU A 173 -15.57 -12.74 16.18
CA LEU A 173 -14.65 -12.37 15.09
C LEU A 173 -14.65 -13.36 13.93
N ALA A 174 -14.74 -14.66 14.22
CA ALA A 174 -14.86 -15.70 13.20
C ALA A 174 -16.16 -15.56 12.37
N ALA A 175 -17.27 -15.17 13.01
CA ALA A 175 -18.53 -14.90 12.31
C ALA A 175 -18.44 -13.63 11.47
N GLN A 176 -17.79 -12.57 11.99
CA GLN A 176 -17.53 -11.33 11.25
C GLN A 176 -16.63 -11.59 10.03
N ALA A 177 -15.58 -12.41 10.16
CA ALA A 177 -14.72 -12.78 9.05
C ALA A 177 -15.48 -13.55 7.96
N ARG A 178 -16.38 -14.47 8.34
CA ARG A 178 -17.25 -15.18 7.39
C ARG A 178 -18.26 -14.24 6.71
N ALA A 179 -18.86 -13.32 7.46
CA ALA A 179 -19.79 -12.33 6.93
C ALA A 179 -19.09 -11.37 5.95
N ALA A 180 -17.90 -10.89 6.31
CA ALA A 180 -17.08 -10.05 5.44
C ALA A 180 -16.67 -10.77 4.15
N ALA A 181 -16.43 -12.08 4.19
CA ALA A 181 -16.19 -12.87 3.00
C ALA A 181 -17.43 -12.95 2.07
N ALA A 182 -18.64 -12.78 2.61
CA ALA A 182 -19.88 -12.76 1.84
C ALA A 182 -20.25 -11.36 1.30
N GLU A 183 -19.70 -10.28 1.87
CA GLU A 183 -19.83 -8.88 1.39
C GLU A 183 -19.02 -8.58 0.12
N GLU A 184 -18.90 -9.55 -0.80
CA GLU A 184 -18.21 -9.31 -2.05
C GLU A 184 -19.03 -8.36 -2.93
N TRP A 185 -18.48 -7.17 -3.18
CA TRP A 185 -19.05 -6.24 -4.15
C TRP A 185 -19.08 -6.92 -5.52
N ARG A 186 -20.28 -6.95 -6.12
CA ARG A 186 -20.49 -7.51 -7.45
C ARG A 186 -20.78 -6.39 -8.43
N ALA A 187 -20.06 -6.43 -9.54
CA ALA A 187 -20.33 -5.59 -10.68
C ALA A 187 -21.76 -5.83 -11.18
N TYR A 188 -22.49 -4.75 -11.49
CA TYR A 188 -23.82 -4.85 -12.07
C TYR A 188 -23.77 -5.34 -13.52
N VAL A 189 -22.68 -5.01 -14.22
CA VAL A 189 -22.37 -5.47 -15.57
C VAL A 189 -21.00 -6.14 -15.57
N ALA A 190 -20.85 -7.27 -16.25
CA ALA A 190 -19.54 -7.89 -16.41
C ALA A 190 -18.66 -7.02 -17.33
N GLY A 191 -17.49 -6.60 -16.83
CA GLY A 191 -16.49 -5.91 -17.63
C GLY A 191 -15.48 -6.87 -18.26
N ASP A 192 -14.91 -6.46 -19.39
CA ASP A 192 -13.78 -7.10 -20.07
C ASP A 192 -12.47 -6.40 -19.67
N ALA A 193 -11.66 -7.09 -18.86
CA ALA A 193 -10.38 -6.56 -18.40
C ALA A 193 -9.39 -6.22 -19.53
N LYS A 194 -9.48 -6.85 -20.71
CA LYS A 194 -8.62 -6.50 -21.85
C LYS A 194 -9.07 -5.21 -22.51
N LYS A 195 -10.39 -4.97 -22.63
CA LYS A 195 -10.92 -3.67 -23.06
C LYS A 195 -10.55 -2.59 -22.03
N GLY A 196 -10.70 -2.91 -20.75
CA GLY A 196 -10.33 -2.05 -19.63
C GLY A 196 -8.87 -1.64 -19.64
N GLU A 197 -7.94 -2.57 -19.89
CA GLU A 197 -6.52 -2.25 -20.03
C GLU A 197 -6.27 -1.26 -21.17
N ARG A 198 -6.92 -1.46 -22.32
CA ARG A 198 -6.77 -0.55 -23.46
C ARG A 198 -7.28 0.84 -23.11
N LEU A 199 -8.47 0.96 -22.54
CA LEU A 199 -9.04 2.23 -22.08
C LEU A 199 -8.16 2.90 -21.01
N PHE A 200 -7.66 2.13 -20.05
CA PHE A 200 -6.80 2.62 -18.98
C PHE A 200 -5.54 3.30 -19.54
N PHE A 201 -4.90 2.70 -20.55
CA PHE A 201 -3.69 3.24 -21.15
C PHE A 201 -3.90 4.10 -22.40
N ASP A 202 -5.15 4.29 -22.83
CA ASP A 202 -5.48 5.19 -23.93
C ASP A 202 -5.38 6.63 -23.45
N ALA A 203 -4.21 7.23 -23.62
CA ALA A 203 -3.91 8.58 -23.15
C ALA A 203 -4.77 9.65 -23.81
N ASP A 204 -5.37 9.40 -24.97
CA ASP A 204 -6.26 10.34 -25.67
C ASP A 204 -7.74 9.97 -25.50
N GLY A 205 -8.03 8.83 -24.89
CA GLY A 205 -9.36 8.31 -24.63
C GLY A 205 -10.05 8.91 -23.40
N SER A 206 -11.30 8.47 -23.19
CA SER A 206 -12.18 8.93 -22.10
C SER A 206 -11.68 8.56 -20.71
N ALA A 207 -10.97 7.43 -20.57
CA ALA A 207 -10.42 6.96 -19.30
C ALA A 207 -9.02 7.53 -19.02
N GLY A 208 -8.03 7.24 -19.87
CA GLY A 208 -6.68 7.84 -19.81
C GLY A 208 -5.97 7.72 -18.45
N CYS A 209 -6.35 6.76 -17.61
CA CYS A 209 -5.88 6.63 -16.23
C CYS A 209 -4.36 6.47 -16.15
N GLY A 210 -3.78 5.77 -17.13
CA GLY A 210 -2.36 5.53 -17.30
C GLY A 210 -1.53 6.79 -17.52
N ARG A 211 -2.14 7.94 -17.84
CA ARG A 211 -1.44 9.23 -17.89
C ARG A 211 -0.90 9.62 -16.52
N CYS A 212 -1.64 9.27 -15.47
CA CYS A 212 -1.30 9.64 -14.10
C CYS A 212 -0.86 8.46 -13.25
N HIS A 213 -1.41 7.26 -13.50
CA HIS A 213 -1.17 6.06 -12.70
C HIS A 213 -0.23 5.10 -13.42
N ARG A 214 0.67 4.51 -12.65
CA ARG A 214 1.55 3.43 -13.09
C ARG A 214 0.92 2.07 -12.76
N VAL A 215 1.14 1.12 -13.66
CA VAL A 215 0.97 -0.31 -13.43
C VAL A 215 2.20 -1.02 -13.98
N GLY A 216 3.00 -1.56 -13.07
CA GLY A 216 4.27 -2.21 -13.36
C GLY A 216 5.26 -1.17 -13.86
N ALA A 217 5.73 -1.33 -15.09
CA ALA A 217 6.63 -0.39 -15.74
C ALA A 217 5.92 0.62 -16.66
N ARG A 218 4.58 0.57 -16.79
CA ARG A 218 3.80 1.38 -17.74
C ARG A 218 2.99 2.45 -17.02
N GLY A 219 2.89 3.64 -17.63
CA GLY A 219 2.03 4.74 -17.16
C GLY A 219 2.79 5.85 -16.43
N GLY A 220 2.03 6.75 -15.81
CA GLY A 220 2.53 7.96 -15.16
C GLY A 220 2.85 7.81 -13.68
N ASP A 221 3.56 8.79 -13.15
CA ASP A 221 3.92 8.87 -11.73
C ASP A 221 3.31 10.12 -11.10
N VAL A 222 2.06 10.47 -11.46
CA VAL A 222 1.37 11.64 -10.89
C VAL A 222 0.50 11.20 -9.73
N GLY A 223 -0.33 10.18 -9.98
CA GLY A 223 -1.16 9.50 -8.98
C GLY A 223 -0.46 8.26 -8.42
N PRO A 224 -1.08 7.59 -7.42
CA PRO A 224 -0.55 6.37 -6.85
C PRO A 224 -0.29 5.26 -7.87
N GLU A 225 0.74 4.47 -7.61
CA GLU A 225 0.99 3.20 -8.28
C GLU A 225 -0.17 2.21 -7.98
N LEU A 226 -0.63 1.48 -9.01
CA LEU A 226 -1.83 0.64 -8.93
C LEU A 226 -1.58 -0.87 -9.17
N THR A 227 -0.34 -1.35 -9.39
CA THR A 227 -0.03 -2.76 -9.70
C THR A 227 -0.68 -3.77 -8.79
N HIS A 228 -0.78 -3.47 -7.50
CA HIS A 228 -1.33 -4.39 -6.49
C HIS A 228 -2.54 -3.79 -5.76
N ILE A 229 -3.24 -2.83 -6.39
CA ILE A 229 -4.33 -2.09 -5.74
C ILE A 229 -5.46 -3.03 -5.29
N ALA A 230 -5.83 -4.01 -6.10
CA ALA A 230 -6.88 -4.98 -5.77
C ALA A 230 -6.44 -6.03 -4.75
N GLY A 231 -5.16 -6.03 -4.35
CA GLY A 231 -4.64 -6.80 -3.22
C GLY A 231 -4.75 -6.06 -1.88
N THR A 232 -5.01 -4.74 -1.89
CA THR A 232 -5.04 -3.89 -0.68
C THR A 232 -6.32 -3.10 -0.50
N ARG A 233 -7.09 -2.87 -1.57
CA ARG A 233 -8.35 -2.11 -1.56
C ARG A 233 -9.48 -2.94 -2.13
N ASP A 234 -10.65 -2.84 -1.50
CA ASP A 234 -11.86 -3.51 -1.98
C ASP A 234 -12.43 -2.80 -3.22
N ALA A 235 -13.31 -3.48 -3.94
CA ALA A 235 -13.87 -2.93 -5.17
C ALA A 235 -14.72 -1.68 -4.92
N ARG A 236 -15.39 -1.58 -3.77
CA ARG A 236 -16.17 -0.40 -3.41
C ARG A 236 -15.27 0.83 -3.26
N PHE A 237 -14.13 0.69 -2.59
CA PHE A 237 -13.13 1.74 -2.47
C PHE A 237 -12.61 2.17 -3.85
N ILE A 238 -12.34 1.22 -4.75
CA ILE A 238 -11.86 1.52 -6.10
C ILE A 238 -12.92 2.28 -6.91
N VAL A 239 -14.18 1.80 -6.88
CA VAL A 239 -15.32 2.48 -7.53
C VAL A 239 -15.48 3.90 -7.00
N GLU A 240 -15.49 4.07 -5.68
CA GLU A 240 -15.59 5.39 -5.04
C GLU A 240 -14.39 6.28 -5.39
N SER A 241 -13.18 5.73 -5.47
CA SER A 241 -12.00 6.50 -5.86
C SER A 241 -12.06 6.98 -7.31
N ILE A 242 -12.69 6.22 -8.21
CA ILE A 242 -12.88 6.62 -9.61
C ILE A 242 -13.98 7.67 -9.74
N LEU A 243 -15.10 7.49 -9.04
CA LEU A 243 -16.28 8.36 -9.19
C LEU A 243 -16.24 9.61 -8.29
N GLU A 244 -15.62 9.51 -7.12
CA GLU A 244 -15.53 10.55 -6.10
C GLU A 244 -14.08 10.74 -5.57
N PRO A 245 -13.07 11.02 -6.43
CA PRO A 245 -11.65 11.02 -6.04
C PRO A 245 -11.28 12.05 -4.96
N SER A 246 -12.13 13.05 -4.71
CA SER A 246 -11.92 14.06 -3.66
C SER A 246 -12.40 13.60 -2.28
N LYS A 247 -13.14 12.49 -2.19
CA LYS A 247 -13.65 11.94 -0.92
C LYS A 247 -12.52 11.39 -0.04
N VAL A 248 -11.57 10.70 -0.67
CA VAL A 248 -10.35 10.22 -0.02
C VAL A 248 -9.15 10.48 -0.94
N ILE A 249 -8.38 11.52 -0.63
CA ILE A 249 -7.11 11.78 -1.32
C ILE A 249 -6.01 10.98 -0.64
N ALA A 250 -5.34 10.09 -1.38
CA ALA A 250 -4.31 9.20 -0.83
C ALA A 250 -3.15 9.99 -0.20
N SER A 251 -2.59 9.48 0.91
CA SER A 251 -1.41 10.09 1.54
C SER A 251 -0.24 10.22 0.58
N GLY A 252 0.36 11.42 0.52
CA GLY A 252 1.46 11.76 -0.39
C GLY A 252 1.02 12.23 -1.79
N TYR A 253 -0.29 12.31 -2.04
CA TYR A 253 -0.89 12.74 -3.30
C TYR A 253 -1.84 13.94 -3.09
N GLU A 254 -1.64 14.69 -2.01
CA GLU A 254 -2.42 15.89 -1.70
C GLU A 254 -2.26 16.93 -2.79
N THR A 255 -3.40 17.46 -3.23
CA THR A 255 -3.40 18.59 -4.17
C THR A 255 -3.10 19.86 -3.40
N VAL A 256 -2.20 20.67 -3.94
CA VAL A 256 -1.84 21.98 -3.39
C VAL A 256 -2.11 23.07 -4.41
N LEU A 257 -2.52 24.23 -3.92
CA LEU A 257 -2.48 25.48 -4.65
C LEU A 257 -1.22 26.23 -4.22
N ILE A 258 -0.32 26.46 -5.16
CA ILE A 258 0.83 27.35 -5.03
C ILE A 258 0.47 28.68 -5.68
N VAL A 259 0.48 29.73 -4.88
CA VAL A 259 0.37 31.11 -5.33
C VAL A 259 1.76 31.70 -5.32
N THR A 260 2.20 32.18 -6.47
CA THR A 260 3.51 32.80 -6.66
C THR A 260 3.47 34.30 -6.35
N LYS A 261 4.65 34.93 -6.25
CA LYS A 261 4.79 36.37 -6.01
C LYS A 261 4.30 37.23 -7.18
N ASP A 262 4.40 36.70 -8.41
CA ASP A 262 3.82 37.26 -9.64
C ASP A 262 2.34 36.86 -9.83
N GLU A 263 1.70 36.37 -8.78
CA GLU A 263 0.26 36.04 -8.74
C GLU A 263 -0.19 34.91 -9.67
N ARG A 264 0.75 34.18 -10.27
CA ARG A 264 0.45 32.93 -10.97
C ARG A 264 -0.01 31.85 -9.97
N HIS A 265 -1.06 31.14 -10.35
CA HIS A 265 -1.63 30.03 -9.59
C HIS A 265 -1.24 28.70 -10.23
N VAL A 266 -0.62 27.82 -9.45
CA VAL A 266 -0.23 26.47 -9.86
C VAL A 266 -0.91 25.47 -8.95
N THR A 267 -1.75 24.62 -9.52
CA THR A 267 -2.50 23.61 -8.78
C THR A 267 -2.08 22.21 -9.22
N GLY A 268 -1.82 21.34 -8.25
CA GLY A 268 -1.47 19.94 -8.53
C GLY A 268 -0.78 19.25 -7.36
N ILE A 269 -0.12 18.14 -7.64
CA ILE A 269 0.58 17.31 -6.65
C ILE A 269 2.07 17.64 -6.67
N VAL A 270 2.67 17.92 -5.51
CA VAL A 270 4.13 18.12 -5.42
C VAL A 270 4.83 16.78 -5.64
N ARG A 271 5.62 16.68 -6.71
CA ARG A 271 6.40 15.48 -7.05
C ARG A 271 7.84 15.53 -6.54
N ARG A 272 8.41 16.73 -6.56
CA ARG A 272 9.77 16.98 -6.11
C ARG A 272 9.86 18.38 -5.53
N GLU A 273 10.56 18.51 -4.42
CA GLU A 273 10.82 19.78 -3.79
C GLU A 273 12.32 19.85 -3.42
N SER A 274 12.91 21.01 -3.65
CA SER A 274 14.31 21.30 -3.36
C SER A 274 14.45 22.76 -2.92
N ALA A 275 15.62 23.15 -2.44
CA ALA A 275 15.92 24.55 -2.14
C ALA A 275 15.74 25.47 -3.37
N ALA A 276 15.90 24.95 -4.59
CA ALA A 276 15.81 25.73 -5.81
C ALA A 276 14.37 25.83 -6.37
N ALA A 277 13.63 24.73 -6.38
CA ALA A 277 12.28 24.69 -6.96
C ALA A 277 11.38 23.61 -6.39
N VAL A 278 10.08 23.85 -6.58
CA VAL A 278 8.96 22.92 -6.38
C VAL A 278 8.45 22.49 -7.75
N GLU A 279 8.37 21.18 -7.99
CA GLU A 279 7.80 20.58 -9.20
C GLU A 279 6.42 20.02 -8.87
N VAL A 280 5.42 20.55 -9.56
CA VAL A 280 4.00 20.26 -9.34
C VAL A 280 3.41 19.59 -10.58
N ALA A 281 2.85 18.40 -10.44
CA ALA A 281 2.13 17.72 -11.51
C ALA A 281 0.65 18.14 -11.52
N ASP A 282 0.15 18.67 -12.64
CA ASP A 282 -1.24 19.06 -12.79
C ASP A 282 -2.16 17.89 -13.21
N SER A 283 -3.47 18.16 -13.34
CA SER A 283 -4.48 17.17 -13.73
C SER A 283 -4.35 16.66 -15.17
N GLN A 284 -3.54 17.34 -16.00
CA GLN A 284 -3.18 16.91 -17.34
C GLN A 284 -1.88 16.10 -17.36
N GLY A 285 -1.29 15.84 -16.20
CA GLY A 285 -0.03 15.12 -16.07
C GLY A 285 1.22 15.95 -16.40
N ARG A 286 1.08 17.27 -16.56
CA ARG A 286 2.21 18.16 -16.88
C ARG A 286 2.94 18.58 -15.62
N ILE A 287 4.27 18.58 -15.67
CA ILE A 287 5.11 19.08 -14.58
C ILE A 287 5.31 20.59 -14.73
N GLN A 288 4.81 21.35 -13.76
CA GLN A 288 5.03 22.78 -13.63
C GLN A 288 6.12 23.02 -12.58
N ARG A 289 7.18 23.73 -12.99
CA ARG A 289 8.27 24.11 -12.09
C ARG A 289 8.05 25.52 -11.56
N VAL A 290 8.11 25.68 -10.24
CA VAL A 290 8.02 26.96 -9.55
C VAL A 290 9.28 27.13 -8.72
N ALA A 291 10.04 28.21 -8.92
CA ALA A 291 11.22 28.44 -8.08
C ALA A 291 10.78 28.66 -6.63
N THR A 292 11.47 28.05 -5.66
CA THR A 292 11.07 28.08 -4.24
C THR A 292 11.01 29.52 -3.71
N ARG A 293 11.92 30.38 -4.18
CA ARG A 293 11.95 31.82 -3.85
C ARG A 293 10.73 32.60 -4.36
N ASP A 294 10.02 32.09 -5.36
CA ASP A 294 8.87 32.75 -5.99
C ASP A 294 7.54 32.30 -5.37
N VAL A 295 7.56 31.29 -4.49
CA VAL A 295 6.38 30.86 -3.75
C VAL A 295 6.00 31.93 -2.73
N ARG A 296 4.78 32.50 -2.87
CA ARG A 296 4.19 33.44 -1.92
C ARG A 296 3.37 32.70 -0.86
N ARG A 297 2.56 31.73 -1.29
CA ARG A 297 1.69 30.94 -0.42
C ARG A 297 1.47 29.55 -0.99
N ARG A 298 1.38 28.56 -0.10
CA ARG A 298 0.96 27.19 -0.40
C ARG A 298 -0.24 26.85 0.46
N ALA A 299 -1.28 26.27 -0.14
CA ALA A 299 -2.46 25.84 0.58
C ALA A 299 -2.90 24.45 0.10
N PRO A 300 -3.19 23.49 1.00
CA PRO A 300 -3.80 22.22 0.62
C PRO A 300 -5.18 22.47 0.02
N GLN A 301 -5.61 21.61 -0.89
CA GLN A 301 -6.92 21.65 -1.54
C GLN A 301 -7.76 20.45 -1.10
N ALA A 302 -9.07 20.66 -0.95
CA ALA A 302 -10.03 19.59 -0.70
C ALA A 302 -10.38 18.80 -1.98
N ILE A 303 -10.08 19.37 -3.15
CA ILE A 303 -10.36 18.77 -4.47
C ILE A 303 -9.10 18.04 -4.95
N SER A 304 -9.30 16.81 -5.42
CA SER A 304 -8.23 15.97 -5.99
C SER A 304 -7.76 16.48 -7.36
N THR A 305 -6.51 16.19 -7.67
CA THR A 305 -5.94 16.38 -9.03
C THR A 305 -6.46 15.30 -9.99
N MET A 306 -6.92 14.15 -9.47
CA MET A 306 -7.62 13.15 -10.27
C MET A 306 -9.00 13.69 -10.68
N PRO A 307 -9.37 13.67 -11.98
CA PRO A 307 -10.66 14.16 -12.45
C PRO A 307 -11.84 13.43 -11.80
N GLY A 308 -12.88 14.18 -11.40
CA GLY A 308 -14.09 13.62 -10.76
C GLY A 308 -15.28 13.42 -11.70
N ASN A 309 -15.10 13.59 -13.01
CA ASN A 309 -16.18 13.52 -14.00
C ASN A 309 -16.23 12.17 -14.75
N PHE A 310 -15.54 11.14 -14.26
CA PHE A 310 -15.52 9.81 -14.90
C PHE A 310 -16.92 9.18 -15.03
N GLY A 311 -17.83 9.47 -14.10
CA GLY A 311 -19.23 9.03 -14.19
C GLY A 311 -20.05 9.73 -15.29
N GLU A 312 -19.55 10.83 -15.85
CA GLU A 312 -20.20 11.59 -16.93
C GLU A 312 -19.59 11.27 -18.30
N ILE A 313 -18.29 10.98 -18.36
CA ILE A 313 -17.54 10.79 -19.61
C ILE A 313 -17.38 9.32 -20.02
N LEU A 314 -17.48 8.37 -19.08
CA LEU A 314 -17.44 6.94 -19.38
C LEU A 314 -18.86 6.41 -19.54
N THR A 315 -19.07 5.59 -20.55
CA THR A 315 -20.26 4.75 -20.61
C THR A 315 -20.24 3.71 -19.47
N VAL A 316 -21.41 3.14 -19.18
CA VAL A 316 -21.53 2.07 -18.18
C VAL A 316 -20.62 0.89 -18.55
N GLU A 317 -20.52 0.51 -19.82
CA GLU A 317 -19.64 -0.59 -20.27
C GLU A 317 -18.17 -0.23 -20.06
N GLU A 318 -17.72 0.94 -20.52
CA GLU A 318 -16.32 1.37 -20.38
C GLU A 318 -15.88 1.45 -18.91
N PHE A 319 -16.75 1.98 -18.04
CA PHE A 319 -16.47 2.01 -16.60
C PHE A 319 -16.27 0.60 -16.04
N HIS A 320 -17.16 -0.34 -16.38
CA HIS A 320 -17.06 -1.72 -15.91
C HIS A 320 -15.84 -2.44 -16.50
N ASP A 321 -15.47 -2.17 -17.74
CA ASP A 321 -14.26 -2.69 -18.38
C ASP A 321 -13.00 -2.20 -17.64
N VAL A 322 -12.85 -0.89 -17.43
CA VAL A 322 -11.73 -0.30 -16.67
C VAL A 322 -11.69 -0.86 -15.25
N LEU A 323 -12.84 -0.96 -14.59
CA LEU A 323 -12.92 -1.53 -13.25
C LEU A 323 -12.51 -3.01 -13.24
N ALA A 324 -12.94 -3.81 -14.21
CA ALA A 324 -12.52 -5.21 -14.33
C ALA A 324 -11.00 -5.35 -14.50
N TYR A 325 -10.38 -4.44 -15.25
CA TYR A 325 -8.92 -4.38 -15.36
C TYR A 325 -8.26 -4.03 -14.02
N VAL A 326 -8.69 -2.97 -13.36
CA VAL A 326 -8.12 -2.53 -12.07
C VAL A 326 -8.29 -3.59 -10.98
N LEU A 327 -9.42 -4.32 -10.96
CA LEU A 327 -9.68 -5.41 -10.02
C LEU A 327 -8.83 -6.67 -10.28
N ALA A 328 -8.20 -6.78 -11.45
CA ALA A 328 -7.26 -7.85 -11.78
C ALA A 328 -5.82 -7.56 -11.29
N LEU A 329 -5.53 -6.34 -10.81
CA LEU A 329 -4.21 -5.90 -10.36
C LEU A 329 -3.92 -6.32 -8.90
N ARG A 330 -3.36 -7.52 -8.68
CA ARG A 330 -3.16 -8.15 -7.36
C ARG A 330 -1.70 -8.37 -6.97
#